data_AF-A0A517PLI0-F1
#
_entry.id   AF-A0A517PLI0-F1
#
_cell.length_a   1.000
_cell.length_b   1.000
_cell.length_c   1.000
_cell.angle_alpha   90.00
_cell.angle_beta   90.00
_cell.angle_gamma   90.00
#
_symmetry.space_group_name_H-M   'P 1'
#
loop_
_entity.id
_entity.type
_entity.pdbx_description
1 polymer ?
#
loop_
_entity_poly.entity_id
_entity_poly.type
_entity_poly.pdbx_seq_one_letter_code
_entity_poly.pdbx_strand_id
1 'polypeptide(L)'
;MILIEMAPHQKRTRYGGKSTGPNCDGVLRIATNLLDVPAEIIALMYRYRWTIEIFFRFFKHMLGCRHLLSRSQNGIEIQTYCAIIASMLISLWTGRKPTLRTYEMICWYFTGMCDEEELLSHISRLQKQKD
;
A
#
# COMPACT_ATOMS: atom_id res chain seq x y z
N MET A 1 9.68 25.29 10.70
CA MET A 1 8.58 25.06 9.72
C MET A 1 9.15 25.31 8.33
N ILE A 2 8.91 24.40 7.40
CA ILE A 2 9.45 24.45 6.03
C ILE A 2 8.30 24.65 5.05
N LEU A 3 8.50 25.53 4.08
CA LEU A 3 7.56 25.87 3.03
C LEU A 3 8.16 25.43 1.68
N ILE A 4 7.43 24.64 0.92
CA ILE A 4 7.86 24.15 -0.40
C ILE A 4 6.80 24.53 -1.42
N GLU A 5 7.19 25.28 -2.44
CA GLU A 5 6.33 25.56 -3.58
C GLU A 5 6.18 24.31 -4.45
N MET A 6 4.96 24.04 -4.89
CA MET A 6 4.65 22.89 -5.72
C MET A 6 3.45 23.15 -6.61
N ALA A 7 3.45 22.49 -7.77
CA ALA A 7 2.36 22.59 -8.72
C ALA A 7 1.02 22.23 -8.02
N PRO A 8 0.03 23.12 -8.04
CA PRO A 8 -1.22 22.90 -7.32
C PRO A 8 -1.93 21.67 -7.88
N HIS A 9 -2.21 20.70 -7.00
CA HIS A 9 -3.00 19.54 -7.39
C HIS A 9 -4.48 19.95 -7.48
N GLN A 10 -4.97 20.15 -8.70
CA GLN A 10 -6.39 20.36 -8.93
C GLN A 10 -7.16 19.06 -8.70
N LYS A 11 -8.00 19.05 -7.67
CA LYS A 11 -8.91 17.92 -7.44
C LYS A 11 -9.92 17.85 -8.59
N ARG A 12 -10.00 16.68 -9.24
CA ARG A 12 -11.15 16.36 -10.09
C ARG A 12 -12.39 16.26 -9.21
N THR A 13 -13.25 17.27 -9.27
CA THR A 13 -14.62 17.17 -8.78
C THR A 13 -15.35 16.13 -9.63
N ARG A 14 -15.89 15.08 -9.00
CA ARG A 14 -16.94 14.29 -9.64
C ARG A 14 -18.13 15.21 -9.90
N TYR A 15 -18.77 15.07 -11.05
CA TYR A 15 -19.97 15.82 -11.42
C TYR A 15 -20.96 15.84 -10.24
N GLY A 16 -21.25 17.03 -9.71
CA GLY A 16 -22.17 17.26 -8.58
C GLY A 16 -21.60 17.08 -7.16
N GLY A 17 -20.35 16.68 -6.98
CA GLY A 17 -19.72 16.50 -5.66
C GLY A 17 -18.92 17.72 -5.19
N LYS A 18 -19.24 18.29 -4.03
CA LYS A 18 -18.38 19.29 -3.36
C LYS A 18 -17.07 18.61 -2.94
N SER A 19 -15.92 19.22 -3.27
CA SER A 19 -14.61 18.76 -2.82
C SER A 19 -14.55 18.72 -1.29
N THR A 20 -14.30 17.56 -0.71
CA THR A 20 -14.34 17.32 0.74
C THR A 20 -13.06 17.73 1.48
N GLY A 21 -12.22 18.58 0.88
CA GLY A 21 -11.02 19.08 1.55
C GLY A 21 -10.57 20.43 1.02
N PRO A 22 -9.72 21.15 1.80
CA PRO A 22 -9.28 22.51 1.49
C PRO A 22 -8.60 22.60 0.13
N ASN A 23 -8.71 23.77 -0.49
CA ASN A 23 -8.03 24.08 -1.75
C ASN A 23 -6.51 24.04 -1.54
N CYS A 24 -5.78 23.48 -2.51
CA CYS A 24 -4.32 23.53 -2.53
C CYS A 24 -3.88 24.89 -3.09
N ASP A 25 -3.25 25.71 -2.26
CA ASP A 25 -2.65 27.01 -2.62
C ASP A 25 -1.26 26.89 -3.27
N GLY A 26 -0.83 25.66 -3.59
CA GLY A 26 0.46 25.39 -4.21
C GLY A 26 1.64 25.42 -3.23
N VAL A 27 1.39 25.49 -1.92
CA VAL A 27 2.46 25.53 -0.91
C VAL A 27 2.29 24.40 0.09
N LEU A 28 3.25 23.48 0.14
CA LEU A 28 3.32 22.46 1.19
C LEU A 28 4.01 23.03 2.42
N ARG A 29 3.33 22.87 3.56
CA ARG A 29 3.79 23.35 4.86
C ARG A 29 4.12 22.14 5.73
N ILE A 30 5.39 21.99 6.08
CA ILE A 30 5.89 20.86 6.89
C ILE A 30 6.45 21.39 8.21
N ALA A 31 5.92 20.87 9.32
CA ALA A 31 6.56 21.03 10.63
C ALA A 31 7.53 19.85 10.84
N THR A 32 8.81 20.15 11.03
CA THR A 32 9.87 19.16 11.22
C THR A 32 10.94 19.72 12.14
N ASN A 33 11.58 18.83 12.90
CA ASN A 33 12.73 19.15 13.76
C ASN A 33 14.06 18.99 13.02
N LEU A 34 14.03 18.46 11.79
CA LEU A 34 15.20 18.31 10.92
C LEU A 34 15.40 19.62 10.15
N LEU A 35 16.26 20.49 10.67
CA LEU A 35 16.59 21.78 10.04
C LEU A 35 17.86 21.73 9.18
N ASP A 36 18.72 20.73 9.43
CA ASP A 36 19.99 20.54 8.71
C ASP A 36 19.84 19.80 7.37
N VAL A 37 18.62 19.32 7.08
CA VAL A 37 18.31 18.54 5.88
C VAL A 37 17.66 19.46 4.84
N PRO A 38 18.06 19.39 3.55
CA PRO A 38 17.44 20.19 2.50
C PRO A 38 15.93 19.99 2.42
N ALA A 39 15.20 21.09 2.17
CA ALA A 39 13.73 21.10 2.10
C ALA A 39 13.18 20.08 1.09
N GLU A 40 13.87 19.86 -0.03
CA GLU A 40 13.50 18.88 -1.06
C GLU A 40 13.52 17.44 -0.54
N ILE A 41 14.50 17.08 0.30
CA ILE A 41 14.59 15.75 0.91
C ILE A 41 13.46 15.56 1.92
N ILE A 42 13.12 16.59 2.67
CA ILE A 42 12.01 16.56 3.62
C ILE A 42 10.67 16.43 2.88
N ALA A 43 10.51 17.14 1.75
CA ALA A 43 9.37 16.99 0.85
C ALA A 43 9.27 15.55 0.33
N LEU A 44 10.39 14.97 -0.08
CA LEU A 44 10.49 13.60 -0.57
C LEU A 44 10.12 12.58 0.51
N MET A 45 10.60 12.75 1.75
CA MET A 45 10.20 11.92 2.90
C MET A 45 8.70 12.01 3.16
N TYR A 46 8.14 13.22 3.09
CA TYR A 46 6.68 13.43 3.21
C TYR A 46 5.90 12.77 2.07
N ARG A 47 6.45 12.74 0.86
CA ARG A 47 5.87 11.98 -0.26
C ARG A 47 5.84 10.48 0.04
N TYR A 48 6.92 9.93 0.60
CA TYR A 48 6.97 8.51 0.99
C TYR A 48 6.01 8.15 2.12
N ARG A 49 5.58 9.11 2.95
CA ARG A 49 4.55 8.87 3.99
C ARG A 49 3.28 8.24 3.42
N TRP A 50 2.82 8.65 2.23
CA TRP A 50 1.66 8.03 1.58
C TRP A 50 1.83 6.54 1.28
N THR A 51 3.07 6.06 1.13
CA THR A 51 3.35 4.64 0.92
C THR A 51 2.85 3.80 2.11
N ILE A 52 2.93 4.34 3.33
CA ILE A 52 2.44 3.62 4.52
C ILE A 52 0.92 3.50 4.51
N GLU A 53 0.19 4.50 4.00
CA GLU A 53 -1.27 4.41 3.88
C GLU A 53 -1.68 3.36 2.85
N ILE A 54 -0.95 3.27 1.74
CA ILE A 54 -1.17 2.22 0.73
C ILE A 54 -0.90 0.86 1.35
N PHE A 55 0.17 0.72 2.14
CA PHE A 55 0.45 -0.50 2.90
C PHE A 55 -0.70 -0.82 3.86
N PHE A 56 -1.17 0.13 4.69
CA PHE A 56 -2.29 -0.12 5.60
C PHE A 56 -3.59 -0.45 4.87
N ARG A 57 -3.86 0.17 3.72
CA ARG A 57 -5.01 -0.17 2.87
C ARG A 57 -4.91 -1.61 2.40
N PHE A 58 -3.76 -2.02 1.88
CA PHE A 58 -3.50 -3.40 1.47
C PHE A 58 -3.59 -4.37 2.65
N PHE A 59 -2.97 -4.02 3.78
CA PHE A 59 -2.93 -4.81 5.00
C PHE A 59 -4.32 -5.09 5.53
N LYS A 60 -5.23 -4.10 5.53
CA LYS A 60 -6.64 -4.29 5.88
C LYS A 60 -7.38 -5.25 4.93
N HIS A 61 -7.01 -5.27 3.64
CA HIS A 61 -7.59 -6.22 2.68
C HIS A 61 -7.06 -7.64 2.92
N MET A 62 -5.76 -7.78 3.16
CA MET A 62 -5.10 -9.08 3.41
C MET A 62 -5.49 -9.68 4.76
N LEU A 63 -5.58 -8.86 5.81
CA LEU A 63 -6.16 -9.29 7.09
C LEU A 63 -7.61 -9.73 6.94
N GLY A 64 -8.31 -9.31 5.88
CA GLY A 64 -9.60 -9.87 5.49
C GLY A 64 -10.51 -10.04 6.69
N CYS A 65 -10.59 -9.04 7.58
CA CYS A 65 -11.36 -9.09 8.82
C CYS A 65 -12.88 -9.07 8.56
N ARG A 66 -13.37 -9.79 7.55
CA ARG A 66 -14.79 -10.14 7.46
C ARG A 66 -15.12 -11.18 8.53
N HIS A 67 -14.19 -12.09 8.83
CA HIS A 67 -14.28 -13.02 9.96
C HIS A 67 -12.89 -13.26 10.54
N LEU A 68 -12.62 -12.71 11.74
CA LEU A 68 -11.44 -13.08 12.53
C LEU A 68 -11.45 -14.59 12.77
N LEU A 69 -10.36 -15.29 12.44
CA LEU A 69 -10.24 -16.75 12.67
C LEU A 69 -10.28 -17.08 14.17
N SER A 70 -9.87 -16.14 15.01
CA SER A 70 -9.94 -16.22 16.47
C SER A 70 -10.19 -14.82 17.03
N ARG A 71 -11.03 -14.73 18.07
CA ARG A 71 -11.34 -13.49 18.80
C ARG A 71 -10.47 -13.30 20.05
N SER A 72 -9.52 -14.19 20.31
CA SER A 72 -8.56 -14.01 21.40
C SER A 72 -7.42 -13.07 20.99
N GLN A 73 -6.88 -12.32 21.95
CA GLN A 73 -5.76 -11.39 21.73
C GLN A 73 -4.59 -12.08 21.00
N ASN A 74 -4.15 -13.24 21.49
CA ASN A 74 -3.08 -14.01 20.86
C ASN A 74 -3.43 -14.43 19.42
N GLY A 75 -4.69 -14.77 19.16
CA GLY A 75 -5.13 -15.14 17.82
C GLY A 75 -5.06 -13.98 16.83
N ILE A 76 -5.39 -12.78 17.28
CA ILE A 76 -5.30 -11.55 16.49
C ILE A 76 -3.83 -11.18 16.25
N GLU A 77 -2.97 -11.32 17.27
CA GLU A 77 -1.53 -11.06 17.15
C GLU A 77 -0.88 -12.00 16.12
N ILE A 78 -1.13 -13.30 16.22
CA ILE A 78 -0.60 -14.28 15.26
C ILE A 78 -1.10 -13.99 13.84
N GLN A 79 -2.39 -13.72 13.65
CA GLN A 79 -2.93 -13.34 12.34
C GLN A 79 -2.24 -12.09 11.77
N THR A 80 -1.99 -11.10 12.62
CA THR A 80 -1.31 -9.85 12.26
C THR A 80 0.12 -10.14 11.81
N TYR A 81 0.89 -10.92 12.59
CA TYR A 81 2.26 -11.29 12.22
C TYR A 81 2.31 -12.12 10.93
N CYS A 82 1.43 -13.12 10.78
CA CYS A 82 1.35 -13.93 9.57
C CYS A 82 1.01 -13.08 8.34
N ALA A 83 0.09 -12.13 8.44
CA ALA A 83 -0.26 -11.23 7.33
C ALA A 83 0.92 -10.34 6.93
N ILE A 84 1.67 -9.81 7.90
CA ILE A 84 2.88 -9.01 7.62
C ILE A 84 3.92 -9.88 6.89
N ILE A 85 4.23 -11.07 7.42
CA ILE A 85 5.22 -11.98 6.85
C ILE A 85 4.81 -12.39 5.43
N ALA A 86 3.56 -12.80 5.22
CA ALA A 86 3.04 -13.16 3.90
C ALA A 86 3.16 -12.00 2.91
N SER A 87 2.81 -10.77 3.33
CA SER A 87 2.95 -9.58 2.47
C SER A 87 4.40 -9.32 2.05
N MET A 88 5.36 -9.50 2.98
CA MET A 88 6.78 -9.35 2.71
C MET A 88 7.29 -10.42 1.75
N LEU A 89 6.94 -11.69 1.98
CA LEU A 89 7.35 -12.80 1.13
C LEU A 89 6.82 -12.66 -0.29
N ILE A 90 5.54 -12.29 -0.46
CA ILE A 90 4.96 -12.04 -1.77
C ILE A 90 5.67 -10.87 -2.45
N SER A 91 5.97 -9.80 -1.72
CA SER A 91 6.68 -8.65 -2.28
C SER A 91 8.12 -8.99 -2.70
N LEU A 92 8.83 -9.80 -1.92
CA LEU A 92 10.18 -10.25 -2.23
C LEU A 92 10.19 -11.18 -3.45
N TRP A 93 9.26 -12.12 -3.51
CA TRP A 93 9.21 -13.11 -4.58
C TRP A 93 8.74 -12.53 -5.92
N THR A 94 7.73 -11.64 -5.88
CA THR A 94 7.22 -10.99 -7.11
C THR A 94 8.03 -9.77 -7.54
N GLY A 95 8.87 -9.23 -6.65
CA GLY A 95 9.58 -7.96 -6.85
C GLY A 95 8.66 -6.75 -7.01
N ARG A 96 7.37 -6.90 -6.69
CA ARG A 96 6.33 -5.88 -6.84
C ARG A 96 5.48 -5.78 -5.58
N LYS A 97 4.68 -4.71 -5.50
CA LYS A 97 3.69 -4.57 -4.43
C LYS A 97 2.70 -5.74 -4.50
N PRO A 98 2.45 -6.44 -3.39
CA PRO A 98 1.53 -7.56 -3.37
C PRO A 98 0.13 -7.07 -3.75
N THR A 99 -0.54 -7.78 -4.65
CA THR A 99 -1.92 -7.49 -5.04
C THR A 99 -2.85 -8.54 -4.45
N LEU A 100 -4.13 -8.18 -4.25
CA LEU A 100 -5.13 -9.12 -3.73
C LEU A 100 -5.21 -10.39 -4.59
N ARG A 101 -5.14 -10.24 -5.92
CA ARG A 101 -5.17 -11.36 -6.86
C ARG A 101 -3.96 -12.30 -6.68
N THR A 102 -2.76 -11.74 -6.46
CA THR A 102 -1.57 -12.56 -6.21
C THR A 102 -1.74 -13.39 -4.93
N TYR A 103 -2.31 -12.80 -3.89
CA TYR A 103 -2.62 -13.50 -2.65
C TYR A 103 -3.67 -14.60 -2.87
N GLU A 104 -4.77 -14.31 -3.58
CA GLU A 104 -5.82 -15.28 -3.91
C GLU A 104 -5.27 -16.48 -4.72
N MET A 105 -4.43 -16.22 -5.72
CA MET A 105 -3.79 -17.28 -6.53
C MET A 105 -2.91 -18.19 -5.66
N ILE A 106 -2.16 -17.62 -4.72
CA ILE A 106 -1.34 -18.39 -3.77
C ILE A 106 -2.24 -19.22 -2.84
N CYS A 107 -3.34 -18.66 -2.35
CA CYS A 107 -4.32 -19.41 -1.56
C CYS A 107 -4.92 -20.56 -2.37
N TRP A 108 -5.30 -20.33 -3.64
CA TRP A 108 -5.84 -21.37 -4.51
C TRP A 108 -4.84 -22.50 -4.74
N TYR A 109 -3.57 -22.17 -4.98
CA TYR A 109 -2.48 -23.16 -5.06
C TYR A 109 -2.39 -23.99 -3.77
N PHE A 110 -2.35 -23.37 -2.60
CA PHE A 110 -2.32 -24.10 -1.32
C PHE A 110 -3.57 -24.94 -1.06
N THR A 111 -4.74 -24.55 -1.56
CA THR A 111 -5.96 -25.36 -1.48
C THR A 111 -6.08 -26.43 -2.56
N GLY A 112 -5.11 -26.53 -3.47
CA GLY A 112 -5.13 -27.49 -4.59
C GLY A 112 -6.13 -27.14 -5.69
N MET A 113 -6.61 -25.89 -5.74
CA MET A 113 -7.53 -25.39 -6.77
C MET A 113 -6.81 -24.75 -7.96
N CYS A 114 -5.48 -24.67 -7.92
CA CYS A 114 -4.65 -24.08 -8.98
C CYS A 114 -3.33 -24.86 -9.05
N ASP A 115 -2.90 -25.21 -10.25
CA ASP A 115 -1.64 -25.91 -10.47
C ASP A 115 -0.44 -24.95 -10.39
N GLU A 116 0.75 -25.50 -10.10
CA GLU A 116 1.98 -24.72 -9.98
C GLU A 116 2.27 -23.92 -11.26
N GLU A 117 2.03 -24.51 -12.44
CA GLU A 117 2.22 -23.86 -13.73
C GLU A 117 1.32 -22.63 -13.91
N GLU A 118 0.07 -22.71 -13.47
CA GLU A 118 -0.87 -21.59 -13.53
C GLU A 118 -0.45 -20.45 -12.60
N LEU A 119 0.00 -20.77 -11.38
CA LEU A 119 0.53 -19.79 -10.43
C LEU A 119 1.77 -19.08 -11.00
N LEU A 120 2.71 -19.84 -11.56
CA LEU A 120 3.93 -19.28 -12.18
C LEU A 120 3.61 -18.45 -13.43
N SER A 121 2.61 -18.84 -14.23
CA SER A 121 2.13 -18.06 -15.37
C SER A 121 1.54 -16.71 -14.94
N HIS A 122 0.83 -16.68 -13.81
CA HIS A 122 0.27 -15.46 -13.26
C HIS A 122 1.36 -14.48 -12.80
N ILE A 123 2.38 -15.00 -12.13
CA ILE A 123 3.50 -14.21 -11.61
C ILE A 123 4.39 -13.70 -12.75
N SER A 124 4.66 -14.52 -13.76
CA SER A 124 5.41 -14.10 -14.95
C SER A 124 4.64 -13.07 -15.78
N ARG A 125 3.30 -13.11 -15.85
CA ARG A 125 2.48 -12.02 -16.41
C ARG A 125 2.63 -10.73 -15.62
N LEU A 126 2.65 -10.80 -14.29
CA LEU A 126 2.92 -9.63 -13.45
C LEU A 126 4.33 -9.08 -13.74
N GLN A 127 5.31 -9.92 -14.04
CA GLN A 127 6.67 -9.52 -14.39
C GLN A 127 6.80 -8.70 -15.68
N LYS A 128 6.01 -9.01 -16.71
CA LYS A 128 6.11 -8.42 -18.07
C LYS A 128 5.66 -6.96 -18.19
N GLN A 129 4.89 -6.42 -17.26
CA GLN A 129 4.49 -5.01 -17.32
C GLN A 129 5.64 -4.12 -16.81
N LYS A 130 6.59 -3.86 -17.69
CA LYS A 130 7.80 -3.06 -17.46
C LYS A 130 7.76 -1.90 -18.47
N ASP A 131 6.95 -0.88 -18.16
CA ASP A 131 7.01 0.45 -18.77
C ASP A 131 7.60 1.42 -17.75
#